data_AF-A0A9D7J8P9-F1
#
_entry.id   AF-A0A9D7J8P9-F1
#
_cell.length_a   1.000
_cell.length_b   1.000
_cell.length_c   1.000
_cell.angle_alpha   90.00
_cell.angle_beta   90.00
_cell.angle_gamma   90.00
#
_symmetry.space_group_name_H-M   'P 1'
#
loop_
_entity.id
_entity.type
_entity.pdbx_description
1 polymer ?
#
loop_
_entity_poly.entity_id
_entity_poly.type
_entity_poly.pdbx_seq_one_letter_code
_entity_poly.pdbx_strand_id
1 'polypeptide(L)' 'MQVVQARLEDVQLADADFDSVVAATAMHWVDLSIGLPKLHRALRRGGWFAVWRNVFGDDSGYPVPSQGRRHCGEAQPR' A
#
# COMPACT_ATOMS: atom_id res chain seq x y z
N MET A 1 -4.17 -7.84 -23.07
CA MET A 1 -4.40 -7.58 -21.64
C MET A 1 -4.54 -8.92 -20.94
N GLN A 2 -3.73 -9.18 -19.92
CA GLN A 2 -3.73 -10.43 -19.16
C GLN A 2 -4.14 -10.14 -17.71
N VAL A 3 -4.95 -11.03 -17.13
CA VAL A 3 -5.34 -10.97 -15.71
C VAL A 3 -4.87 -12.25 -15.03
N VAL A 4 -4.21 -12.09 -13.88
CA VAL A 4 -3.77 -13.19 -13.03
C VAL A 4 -4.46 -13.04 -11.68
N GLN A 5 -5.32 -13.99 -11.33
CA GLN A 5 -5.97 -14.02 -10.02
C GLN A 5 -5.08 -14.75 -9.02
N ALA A 6 -4.30 -13.99 -8.26
CA ALA A 6 -3.44 -14.52 -7.21
C ALA A 6 -3.18 -13.45 -6.16
N ARG A 7 -2.72 -13.89 -4.98
CA ARG A 7 -2.11 -12.99 -4.01
C ARG A 7 -0.76 -12.52 -4.52
N LEU A 8 -0.38 -11.28 -4.18
CA LEU A 8 0.94 -10.75 -4.55
C LEU A 8 2.06 -11.59 -3.94
N GLU A 9 1.87 -12.16 -2.74
CA GLU A 9 2.87 -13.00 -2.09
C GLU A 9 3.14 -14.29 -2.87
N ASP A 10 2.12 -14.85 -3.52
CA ASP A 10 2.19 -16.18 -4.16
C ASP A 10 2.49 -16.13 -5.67
N VAL A 11 2.11 -15.05 -6.35
CA VAL A 11 2.26 -14.94 -7.81
C VAL A 11 3.72 -14.91 -8.26
N GLN A 12 4.12 -15.71 -9.26
CA GLN A 12 5.48 -15.60 -9.80
C GLN A 12 5.54 -14.43 -10.79
N LEU A 13 6.44 -13.47 -10.54
CA LEU A 13 6.71 -12.34 -11.42
C LEU A 13 8.14 -12.49 -11.95
N ALA A 14 8.34 -12.28 -13.24
CA ALA A 14 9.66 -12.23 -13.82
C ALA A 14 10.41 -10.97 -13.33
N ASP A 15 11.72 -11.12 -13.14
CA ASP A 15 12.59 -10.01 -12.75
C ASP A 15 12.74 -9.02 -13.92
N ALA A 16 12.71 -7.72 -13.60
CA ALA A 16 12.89 -6.62 -14.56
C ALA A 16 11.99 -6.68 -15.81
N ASP A 17 10.75 -7.14 -15.65
CA ASP A 17 9.79 -7.30 -16.75
C ASP A 17 8.75 -6.17 -16.81
N PHE A 18 8.65 -5.36 -15.75
CA PHE A 18 7.68 -4.27 -15.66
C PHE A 18 8.37 -2.90 -15.63
N ASP A 19 7.84 -1.95 -16.40
CA ASP A 19 8.26 -0.55 -16.34
C ASP A 19 7.55 0.23 -15.21
N SER A 20 6.38 -0.26 -14.76
CA SER A 20 5.61 0.38 -13.70
C SER A 20 4.73 -0.61 -12.94
N VAL A 21 4.55 -0.36 -11.65
CA VAL A 21 3.59 -1.04 -10.77
C VAL A 21 2.67 0.01 -10.15
N VAL A 22 1.37 -0.25 -10.16
CA VAL A 22 0.36 0.65 -9.61
C VAL A 22 -0.53 -0.07 -8.59
N ALA A 23 -0.83 0.60 -7.49
CA ALA A 23 -1.79 0.11 -6.49
C ALA A 23 -2.76 1.23 -6.07
N ALA A 24 -4.04 1.04 -6.42
CA ALA A 24 -5.07 2.07 -6.31
C ALA A 24 -5.84 2.07 -4.97
N THR A 25 -5.89 0.92 -4.29
CA THR A 25 -6.59 0.74 -2.99
C THR A 25 -6.11 -0.48 -2.20
N ALA A 26 -5.35 -1.39 -2.82
CA ALA A 26 -5.12 -2.72 -2.28
C ALA A 26 -3.89 -2.85 -1.36
N MET A 27 -3.04 -1.82 -1.22
CA MET A 27 -1.77 -1.94 -0.50
C MET A 27 -1.91 -2.33 0.97
N HIS A 28 -3.06 -2.07 1.60
CA HIS A 28 -3.30 -2.44 3.00
C HIS A 28 -3.55 -3.94 3.23
N TRP A 29 -3.77 -4.71 2.16
CA TRP A 29 -3.91 -6.17 2.22
C TRP A 29 -2.59 -6.92 1.99
N VAL A 30 -1.55 -6.21 1.54
CA VAL A 30 -0.27 -6.79 1.15
C VAL A 30 0.65 -6.86 2.36
N ASP A 31 1.32 -8.00 2.56
CA ASP A 31 2.45 -8.05 3.47
C ASP A 31 3.64 -7.33 2.82
N LEU A 32 3.93 -6.11 3.28
CA LEU A 32 4.97 -5.26 2.68
C LEU A 32 6.38 -5.84 2.84
N SER A 33 6.62 -6.71 3.83
CA SER A 33 7.92 -7.37 4.02
C SER A 33 8.22 -8.37 2.90
N ILE A 34 7.17 -8.91 2.25
CA ILE A 34 7.25 -9.85 1.13
C ILE A 34 7.02 -9.12 -0.19
N GLY A 35 5.98 -8.28 -0.25
CA GLY A 35 5.52 -7.60 -1.45
C GLY A 35 6.52 -6.59 -1.99
N LEU A 36 7.08 -5.71 -1.14
CA LEU A 36 7.97 -4.64 -1.63
C LEU A 36 9.25 -5.17 -2.29
N PRO A 37 9.99 -6.14 -1.70
CA PRO A 37 11.16 -6.71 -2.37
C PRO A 37 10.81 -7.38 -3.70
N LYS A 38 9.63 -8.03 -3.77
CA LYS A 38 9.16 -8.71 -4.97
C LYS A 38 8.81 -7.73 -6.09
N LEU A 39 8.08 -6.66 -5.78
CA LEU A 39 7.78 -5.59 -6.74
C LEU A 39 9.05 -4.89 -7.22
N HIS A 40 10.00 -4.65 -6.31
CA HIS A 40 11.29 -4.04 -6.65
C HIS A 40 12.08 -4.91 -7.64
N ARG A 41 12.10 -6.24 -7.46
CA ARG A 41 12.75 -7.16 -8.42
C ARG A 41 12.04 -7.22 -9.77
N ALA A 42 10.71 -7.19 -9.75
CA ALA A 42 9.90 -7.23 -10.96
C ALA A 42 10.05 -5.96 -11.82
N LEU A 43 10.39 -4.83 -11.20
CA LEU A 43 10.62 -3.56 -11.90
C LEU A 43 11.96 -3.53 -12.63
N ARG A 44 11.96 -2.98 -13.85
CA ARG A 44 13.18 -2.59 -14.55
C ARG A 44 13.95 -1.53 -13.78
N ARG A 45 15.25 -1.40 -14.04
CA ARG A 45 16.04 -0.25 -13.55
C ARG A 45 15.41 1.05 -14.04
N GLY A 46 15.05 1.93 -13.12
CA GLY A 46 14.34 3.18 -13.43
C GLY A 46 12.82 3.06 -13.53
N GLY A 47 12.26 1.87 -13.28
CA GLY A 47 10.81 1.65 -13.20
C GLY A 47 10.17 2.31 -11.99
N TRP A 48 8.86 2.54 -12.07
CA TRP A 48 8.12 3.32 -11.08
C TRP A 48 7.15 2.47 -10.27
N PHE A 49 7.07 2.74 -8.96
CA PHE A 49 6.03 2.20 -8.11
C PHE A 49 5.13 3.33 -7.60
N ALA A 50 3.86 3.32 -7.99
CA ALA A 50 2.88 4.33 -7.62
C ALA A 50 1.78 3.73 -6.73
N VAL A 51 1.58 4.35 -5.57
CA VAL A 51 0.48 4.05 -4.67
C VAL A 51 -0.39 5.28 -4.55
N TRP A 52 -1.66 5.15 -4.92
CA TRP A 52 -2.65 6.17 -4.60
C TRP A 52 -3.74 5.55 -3.74
N ARG A 53 -4.35 6.40 -2.90
CA ARG A 53 -5.40 6.02 -1.97
C ARG A 53 -6.37 7.16 -1.82
N ASN A 54 -7.61 6.83 -1.50
CA ASN A 54 -8.57 7.84 -1.06
C ASN A 54 -8.21 8.26 0.36
N VAL A 55 -8.12 9.57 0.58
CA VAL A 55 -8.05 10.17 1.91
C VAL A 55 -9.44 10.69 2.22
N PHE A 56 -10.07 10.14 3.25
CA PHE A 56 -11.32 10.68 3.77
C PHE A 56 -10.97 11.82 4.72
N GLY A 57 -11.62 12.97 4.57
CA GLY A 57 -11.51 14.14 5.44
C GLY A 57 -12.89 14.79 5.59
N ASP A 58 -13.04 15.67 6.57
CA ASP A 58 -14.18 16.57 6.63
C ASP A 58 -13.94 17.79 5.71
N ASP A 59 -14.98 18.62 5.51
CA ASP A 59 -14.91 19.82 4.66
C ASP A 59 -13.91 20.88 5.15
N SER A 60 -13.18 20.60 6.24
CA SER A 60 -12.15 21.49 6.78
C SER A 60 -10.90 21.59 5.87
N GLY A 61 -10.74 20.66 4.92
CA GLY A 61 -9.57 20.59 4.06
C GLY A 61 -8.31 20.08 4.76
N TYR A 62 -8.39 19.73 6.04
CA TYR A 62 -7.32 19.06 6.77
C TYR A 62 -7.50 17.54 6.65
N PRO A 63 -6.50 16.79 6.17
CA PRO A 63 -6.58 15.34 6.24
C PRO A 63 -6.66 14.93 7.71
N VAL A 64 -7.76 14.31 8.11
CA VAL A 64 -7.83 13.71 9.45
C VAL A 64 -6.68 12.71 9.57
N PRO A 65 -5.80 12.83 10.58
CA PRO A 65 -4.72 11.87 10.75
C PRO A 65 -5.31 10.48 10.79
N SER A 66 -4.80 9.56 9.95
CA SER A 66 -5.16 8.16 10.02
C SER A 66 -4.98 7.73 11.47
N GLN A 67 -6.06 7.26 12.11
CA GLN A 67 -6.15 7.06 13.55
C GLN A 67 -5.14 6.00 14.02
N GLY A 68 -3.88 6.40 14.14
CA GLY A 68 -2.86 5.69 14.89
C GLY A 68 -3.28 5.77 16.35
N ARG A 69 -3.49 4.59 16.95
CA ARG A 69 -3.85 4.36 18.36
C ARG A 69 -3.76 5.64 19.21
N ARG A 70 -4.91 6.27 19.48
CA ARG A 70 -5.02 7.05 20.71
C ARG A 70 -4.74 6.05 21.83
N HIS A 71 -3.60 6.20 22.50
CA HIS A 71 -3.43 5.64 23.82
C HIS A 71 -4.68 6.02 24.63
N CYS A 72 -5.43 5.04 25.12
CA CYS A 72 -6.36 5.28 26.22
C CYS A 72 -5.52 5.74 27.40
N GLY A 73 -5.37 7.05 27.56
CA GLY A 73 -4.87 7.68 28.76
C GLY A 73 -6.04 8.26 29.54
N GLU A 74 -6.05 7.94 30.84
CA GLU A 74 -6.65 8.74 31.91
C GLU A 74 -8.18 8.83 31.98
N ALA A 75 -8.76 7.90 32.73
CA ALA A 75 -9.91 8.23 33.57
C ALA A 75 -9.38 8.96 34.83
N GLN A 76 -9.59 10.27 34.91
CA GLN A 76 -9.40 11.12 36.10
C GLN A 76 -10.81 11.38 36.71
N PRO A 77 -10.92 11.68 38.02
CA PRO A 77 -11.63 10.91 39.02
C PRO A 77 -13.07 11.41 39.29
N ARG A 78 -13.78 10.67 40.14
CA ARG A 78 -14.86 11.15 41.01
C ARG A 78 -14.59 10.64 42.42
#